data_AF-A0A1X1PDX5-F1
#
_entry.id   AF-A0A1X1PDX5-F1
#
_cell.length_a   1.000
_cell.length_b   1.000
_cell.length_c   1.000
_cell.angle_alpha   90.00
_cell.angle_beta   90.00
_cell.angle_gamma   90.00
#
_symmetry.space_group_name_H-M   'P 1'
#
loop_
_entity.id
_entity.type
_entity.pdbx_description
1 polymer ?
#
loop_
_entity_poly.entity_id
_entity_poly.type
_entity_poly.pdbx_seq_one_letter_code
_entity_poly.pdbx_strand_id
1 'polypeptide(L)'
;MNAVRAKLAQARIRERLRRVQTGNFGDCEPVGEGVIELRVHIGAGYRVYFGRYGSALVLLLSGGDKRSQPDDIRRAKEHGANWKRRNT
;
A
#
# COMPACT_ATOMS: atom_id res chain seq x y z
N MET A 1 -1.90 2.67 26.39
CA MET A 1 -2.96 2.06 25.57
C MET A 1 -2.74 2.12 24.04
N ASN A 2 -2.01 3.10 23.50
CA ASN A 2 -1.85 3.27 22.04
C ASN A 2 -0.86 2.27 21.37
N ALA A 3 0.19 1.84 22.07
CA ALA A 3 1.21 0.97 21.51
C ALA A 3 0.71 -0.43 21.12
N VAL A 4 -0.25 -0.98 21.88
CA VAL A 4 -0.83 -2.32 21.60
C VAL A 4 -1.65 -2.30 20.31
N ARG A 5 -2.44 -1.25 20.07
CA ARG A 5 -3.22 -1.06 18.84
C ARG A 5 -2.31 -0.88 17.62
N ALA A 6 -1.21 -0.13 17.76
CA ALA A 6 -0.22 0.03 16.71
C ALA A 6 0.46 -1.29 16.32
N LYS A 7 0.86 -2.11 17.31
CA LYS A 7 1.46 -3.43 17.06
C LYS A 7 0.49 -4.37 16.33
N LEU A 8 -0.78 -4.37 16.70
CA LEU A 8 -1.80 -5.18 16.03
C LEU A 8 -2.02 -4.74 14.58
N ALA A 9 -2.08 -3.43 14.31
CA ALA A 9 -2.19 -2.89 12.95
C ALA A 9 -0.99 -3.31 12.10
N GLN A 10 0.24 -3.15 12.60
CA GLN A 10 1.46 -3.57 11.91
C GLN A 10 1.49 -5.08 11.62
N ALA A 11 1.04 -5.91 12.56
CA ALA A 11 0.96 -7.35 12.35
C ALA A 11 -0.03 -7.70 11.23
N ARG A 12 -1.20 -7.05 11.21
CA ARG A 12 -2.22 -7.26 10.17
C ARG A 12 -1.76 -6.77 8.80
N ILE A 13 -1.10 -5.62 8.71
CA ILE A 13 -0.53 -5.12 7.45
C ILE A 13 0.53 -6.09 6.93
N ARG A 14 1.44 -6.57 7.79
CA ARG A 14 2.47 -7.56 7.39
C ARG A 14 1.85 -8.86 6.88
N GLU A 15 0.86 -9.39 7.59
CA GLU A 15 0.13 -10.58 7.14
C GLU A 15 -0.54 -10.34 5.77
N ARG A 16 -1.12 -9.17 5.55
CA ARG A 16 -1.77 -8.86 4.28
C ARG A 16 -0.78 -8.72 3.13
N LEU A 17 0.38 -8.12 3.37
CA LEU A 17 1.47 -8.06 2.40
C LEU A 17 2.00 -9.45 2.03
N ARG A 18 2.12 -10.38 2.98
CA ARG A 18 2.52 -11.77 2.67
C ARG A 18 1.55 -12.45 1.73
N ARG A 19 0.24 -12.27 1.94
CA ARG A 19 -0.79 -12.83 1.04
C ARG A 19 -0.70 -12.23 -0.36
N VAL A 20 -0.47 -10.93 -0.44
CA VAL A 20 -0.27 -10.22 -1.70
C VAL A 20 0.97 -10.75 -2.44
N GLN A 21 2.06 -11.03 -1.73
CA GLN A 21 3.28 -11.64 -2.29
C GLN A 21 3.03 -13.03 -2.89
N THR A 22 2.08 -13.80 -2.34
CA THR A 22 1.66 -15.11 -2.89
C THR A 22 0.51 -15.01 -3.90
N GLY A 23 0.22 -13.81 -4.41
CA GLY A 23 -0.81 -13.58 -5.43
C GLY A 23 -2.25 -13.43 -4.89
N ASN A 24 -2.45 -13.47 -3.57
CA ASN A 24 -3.75 -13.23 -2.95
C ASN A 24 -3.90 -11.76 -2.54
N PHE A 25 -4.32 -10.95 -3.51
CA PHE A 25 -4.43 -9.49 -3.35
C PHE A 25 -5.55 -9.06 -2.40
N GLY A 26 -6.69 -9.76 -2.38
CA GLY A 26 -7.82 -9.38 -1.52
C GLY A 26 -8.46 -8.05 -1.93
N ASP A 27 -8.76 -7.20 -0.94
CA ASP A 27 -9.37 -5.88 -1.16
C ASP A 27 -8.33 -4.87 -1.65
N CYS A 28 -8.14 -4.87 -2.97
CA CYS A 28 -7.23 -3.99 -3.69
C CYS A 28 -7.97 -3.29 -4.83
N GLU A 29 -7.69 -2.00 -5.03
CA GLU A 29 -8.29 -1.21 -6.11
C GLU A 29 -7.23 -0.41 -6.87
N PRO A 30 -7.26 -0.35 -8.20
CA PRO A 30 -6.42 0.57 -8.95
C PRO A 30 -6.82 2.02 -8.66
N VAL A 31 -5.82 2.88 -8.45
CA VAL A 31 -6.02 4.33 -8.22
C VAL A 31 -5.40 5.18 -9.34
N GLY A 32 -5.05 4.54 -10.46
CA GLY A 32 -4.48 5.16 -11.66
C GLY A 32 -2.95 5.12 -11.72
N GLU A 33 -2.41 5.38 -12.91
CA GLU A 33 -0.96 5.48 -13.19
C GLU A 33 -0.13 4.23 -12.83
N GLY A 34 -0.80 3.08 -12.77
CA GLY A 34 -0.19 1.80 -12.39
C GLY A 34 0.00 1.64 -10.88
N VAL A 35 -0.66 2.46 -10.07
CA VAL A 35 -0.72 2.34 -8.60
C VAL A 35 -1.99 1.61 -8.18
N ILE A 36 -1.84 0.71 -7.22
CA ILE A 36 -2.91 -0.09 -6.61
C ILE A 36 -2.92 0.21 -5.11
N GLU A 37 -4.10 0.44 -4.57
CA GLU A 37 -4.37 0.61 -3.14
C GLU A 37 -4.81 -0.72 -2.53
N LEU A 38 -4.09 -1.22 -1.51
CA LEU A 38 -4.54 -2.29 -0.62
C LEU A 38 -5.25 -1.68 0.59
N ARG A 39 -6.49 -2.11 0.82
CA ARG A 39 -7.32 -1.63 1.93
C ARG A 39 -7.25 -2.60 3.11
N VAL A 40 -6.82 -2.09 4.27
CA VAL A 40 -6.74 -2.88 5.50
C VAL A 40 -7.69 -2.30 6.54
N HIS A 41 -8.84 -2.96 6.71
CA HIS A 41 -9.92 -2.53 7.63
C HIS A 41 -9.61 -2.88 9.08
N ILE A 42 -8.63 -2.17 9.68
CA ILE A 42 -8.34 -2.25 11.11
C ILE A 42 -8.11 -0.85 11.69
N GLY A 43 -8.70 -0.57 12.86
CA GLY A 43 -8.57 0.73 13.52
C GLY A 43 -9.08 1.87 12.64
N ALA A 44 -8.23 2.85 12.32
CA ALA A 44 -8.57 4.00 11.49
C ALA A 44 -8.79 3.66 9.99
N GLY A 45 -8.51 2.42 9.58
CA GLY A 45 -8.60 1.98 8.19
C GLY A 45 -7.33 2.37 7.43
N TYR A 46 -6.36 1.48 7.39
CA TYR A 46 -5.07 1.72 6.76
C TYR A 46 -5.12 1.48 5.25
N ARG A 47 -4.29 2.21 4.52
CA ARG A 47 -4.05 2.05 3.08
C ARG A 47 -2.58 1.84 2.81
N VAL A 48 -2.29 0.90 1.92
CA VAL A 48 -0.93 0.62 1.44
C VAL A 48 -0.94 0.72 -0.06
N TYR A 49 0.01 1.45 -0.64
CA TYR A 49 0.09 1.66 -2.08
C TYR A 49 1.26 0.89 -2.69
N PHE A 50 1.03 0.26 -3.83
CA PHE A 50 2.07 -0.47 -4.55
C PHE A 50 1.85 -0.41 -6.06
N GLY A 51 2.91 -0.59 -6.82
CA GLY A 51 2.87 -0.78 -8.27
C GLY A 51 3.27 -2.19 -8.67
N ARG A 52 2.96 -2.58 -9.91
CA ARG A 52 3.47 -3.81 -10.53
C ARG A 52 4.53 -3.47 -11.58
N TYR A 53 5.63 -4.20 -11.58
CA TYR A 53 6.63 -4.19 -12.63
C TYR A 53 7.05 -5.62 -12.95
N GLY A 54 6.61 -6.12 -14.12
CA GLY A 54 6.67 -7.56 -14.42
C GLY A 54 5.95 -8.40 -13.36
N SER A 55 6.66 -9.36 -12.77
CA SER A 55 6.17 -10.19 -11.66
C SER A 55 6.38 -9.55 -10.28
N ALA A 56 7.14 -8.46 -10.18
CA ALA A 56 7.47 -7.83 -8.91
C ALA A 56 6.40 -6.83 -8.46
N LEU A 57 6.21 -6.77 -7.13
CA LEU A 57 5.43 -5.72 -6.47
C LEU A 57 6.38 -4.69 -5.87
N VAL A 58 6.18 -3.44 -6.27
CA VAL A 58 6.98 -2.30 -5.78
C VAL A 58 6.16 -1.60 -4.71
N LEU A 59 6.57 -1.72 -3.45
CA LEU A 59 5.95 -0.97 -2.37
C LEU A 59 6.30 0.51 -2.51
N LEU A 60 5.28 1.34 -2.66
CA LEU A 60 5.43 2.79 -2.78
C LEU A 60 5.21 3.30 -1.36
N LEU A 61 6.28 3.77 -0.70
CA LEU A 61 6.31 4.12 0.73
C LEU A 61 5.44 5.35 1.05
N SER A 62 4.15 5.19 0.83
CA SER A 62 3.06 6.10 1.06
C SER A 62 2.02 5.25 1.77
N GLY A 63 1.53 5.70 2.90
CA GLY A 63 0.66 4.87 3.72
C GLY A 63 0.19 5.67 4.92
N GLY A 64 -1.10 5.56 5.16
CA GLY A 64 -1.79 6.33 6.16
C GLY A 64 -3.14 5.71 6.48
N ASP A 65 -3.95 6.47 7.19
CA ASP A 65 -5.35 6.11 7.38
C ASP A 65 -6.23 6.75 6.30
N LYS A 66 -7.54 6.54 6.37
CA LYS A 66 -8.49 7.07 5.39
C LYS A 66 -8.42 8.59 5.23
N ARG A 67 -7.99 9.35 6.25
CA ARG A 67 -7.98 10.81 6.24
C ARG A 67 -6.90 11.39 5.32
N SER A 68 -5.78 10.68 5.16
CA SER A 68 -4.66 11.10 4.29
C SER A 68 -4.71 10.51 2.89
N GLN A 69 -5.75 9.71 2.57
CA GLN A 69 -5.86 8.93 1.33
C GLN A 69 -5.58 9.75 0.04
N PRO A 70 -6.14 10.96 -0.17
CA PRO A 70 -5.88 11.72 -1.40
C PRO A 70 -4.40 12.10 -1.57
N ASP A 71 -3.76 12.55 -0.48
CA ASP A 71 -2.35 12.92 -0.46
C ASP A 71 -1.45 11.70 -0.62
N ASP A 72 -1.81 10.58 -0.01
CA ASP A 72 -1.06 9.33 -0.11
C ASP A 72 -1.11 8.77 -1.54
N ILE A 73 -2.27 8.83 -2.21
CA ILE A 73 -2.40 8.44 -3.63
C ILE A 73 -1.49 9.30 -4.50
N ARG A 74 -1.49 10.62 -4.31
CA ARG A 74 -0.63 11.53 -5.07
C ARG A 74 0.84 11.18 -4.90
N ARG A 75 1.30 11.01 -3.65
CA ARG A 75 2.70 10.63 -3.34
C ARG A 75 3.07 9.26 -3.90
N ALA A 76 2.16 8.29 -3.82
CA ALA A 76 2.38 6.96 -4.35
C ALA A 76 2.61 7.00 -5.86
N LYS A 77 1.82 7.78 -6.60
CA LYS A 77 1.99 7.98 -8.04
C LYS A 77 3.34 8.64 -8.39
N GLU A 78 3.72 9.67 -7.64
CA GLU A 78 5.03 10.33 -7.79
C GLU A 78 6.19 9.35 -7.54
N HIS A 79 6.11 8.54 -6.48
CA HIS A 79 7.08 7.50 -6.19
C HIS A 79 7.12 6.43 -7.28
N GLY A 80 5.96 6.00 -7.79
CA GLY A 80 5.85 5.03 -8.87
C GLY A 80 6.50 5.53 -10.15
N ALA A 81 6.23 6.77 -10.55
CA ALA A 81 6.86 7.41 -11.70
C ALA A 81 8.37 7.58 -11.53
N ASN A 82 8.83 7.98 -10.34
CA ASN A 82 10.25 8.11 -10.03
C ASN A 82 10.96 6.75 -10.09
N TRP A 83 10.37 5.72 -9.49
CA TRP A 83 10.92 4.37 -9.49
C TRP A 83 11.04 3.83 -10.91
N LYS A 84 10.01 3.98 -11.76
CA LYS A 84 10.06 3.56 -13.17
C LYS A 84 11.21 4.23 -13.93
N ARG A 85 11.38 5.55 -13.78
CA ARG A 85 12.49 6.29 -14.41
C ARG A 85 13.90 5.83 -14.02
N ARG A 86 14.04 5.18 -12.85
CA ARG A 86 15.34 4.68 -12.36
C ARG A 86 15.61 3.22 -12.74
N ASN A 87 14.59 2.50 -13.21
CA ASN A 87 14.65 1.05 -13.47
C ASN A 87 14.23 0.70 -14.90
N THR A 88 14.19 1.70 -15.79
CA THR A 88 14.00 1.58 -17.24
C THR A 88 15.13 2.34 -17.90
#